data_AF-A0A3R8DI63-F1
#
_entry.id   AF-A0A3R8DI63-F1
#
_cell.length_a   1.000
_cell.length_b   1.000
_cell.length_c   1.000
_cell.angle_alpha   90.00
_cell.angle_beta   90.00
_cell.angle_gamma   90.00
#
_symmetry.space_group_name_H-M   'P 1'
#
loop_
_entity.id
_entity.type
_entity.pdbx_description
1 polymer ?
#
loop_
_entity_poly.entity_id
_entity_poly.type
_entity_poly.pdbx_seq_one_letter_code
_entity_poly.pdbx_strand_id
1 'polypeptide(L)'
;MLGSIAPQLKELLLGLYEVIPRSMLSVFDYQELEFFMCGLPNISVPDWRKNTTVRFFRDHSDQQHEVLEWFWAVVEGFNDVERGRLLQFATGSSRLPVEGFKGLTSSGGQIYPFSIQMVDRGPPPAGMCPKAHTCFNRL
;
A
#
# COMPACT_ATOMS: atom_id res chain seq x y z
N MET A 1 -10.12 -12.00 -16.86
CA MET A 1 -10.46 -11.04 -15.79
C MET A 1 -11.53 -10.03 -16.22
N LEU A 2 -11.50 -9.49 -17.46
CA LEU A 2 -12.41 -8.39 -17.85
C LEU A 2 -13.68 -8.81 -18.61
N GLY A 3 -13.85 -10.09 -18.96
CA GLY A 3 -14.88 -10.52 -19.91
C GLY A 3 -16.32 -10.12 -19.54
N SER A 4 -16.71 -10.26 -18.27
CA SER A 4 -18.06 -9.93 -17.80
C SER A 4 -18.34 -8.43 -17.67
N ILE A 5 -17.30 -7.59 -17.71
CA ILE A 5 -17.41 -6.13 -17.52
C ILE A 5 -16.92 -5.32 -18.73
N ALA A 6 -16.49 -5.99 -19.80
CA ALA A 6 -15.88 -5.34 -20.96
C ALA A 6 -16.78 -4.28 -21.64
N PRO A 7 -18.10 -4.50 -21.83
CA PRO A 7 -18.97 -3.48 -22.41
C PRO A 7 -19.05 -2.22 -21.53
N GLN A 8 -19.24 -2.39 -20.21
CA GLN A 8 -19.34 -1.30 -19.25
C GLN A 8 -18.03 -0.50 -19.16
N LEU A 9 -16.89 -1.20 -19.10
CA LEU A 9 -15.57 -0.56 -19.06
C LEU A 9 -15.29 0.23 -20.34
N LYS A 10 -15.72 -0.28 -21.51
CA LYS A 10 -15.56 0.42 -22.79
C LYS A 10 -16.29 1.77 -22.77
N GLU A 11 -17.57 1.78 -22.39
CA GLU A 11 -18.36 3.03 -22.38
C GLU A 11 -17.81 4.03 -21.35
N LEU A 12 -17.35 3.56 -20.19
CA LEU A 12 -16.67 4.41 -19.20
C LEU A 12 -15.41 5.07 -19.79
N LEU A 13 -14.57 4.30 -20.48
CA LEU A 13 -13.35 4.82 -21.09
C LEU A 13 -13.64 5.78 -22.25
N LEU A 14 -14.70 5.54 -23.03
CA LEU A 14 -15.12 6.45 -24.10
C LEU A 14 -15.50 7.82 -23.52
N GLY A 15 -16.38 7.85 -22.51
CA GLY A 15 -16.77 9.11 -21.87
C GLY A 15 -15.60 9.82 -21.19
N LEU A 16 -14.69 9.07 -20.55
CA LEU A 16 -13.48 9.66 -19.95
C LEU A 16 -12.58 10.29 -21.02
N TYR A 17 -12.35 9.61 -22.15
CA TYR A 17 -11.47 10.07 -23.21
C TYR A 17 -12.05 11.19 -24.08
N GLU A 18 -13.37 11.37 -24.06
CA GLU A 18 -14.02 12.54 -24.67
C GLU A 18 -13.65 13.84 -23.93
N VAL A 19 -13.43 13.77 -22.62
CA VAL A 19 -13.07 14.92 -21.78
C VAL A 19 -11.57 15.08 -21.61
N ILE A 20 -10.84 13.98 -21.36
CA ILE A 20 -9.40 13.98 -21.09
C ILE A 20 -8.70 13.10 -22.13
N PRO A 21 -7.84 13.67 -23.01
CA PRO A 21 -7.14 12.88 -24.02
C PRO A 21 -6.34 11.72 -23.42
N ARG A 22 -6.48 10.53 -24.01
CA ARG A 22 -5.79 9.32 -23.53
C ARG A 22 -4.28 9.47 -23.37
N SER A 23 -3.64 10.23 -24.26
CA SER A 23 -2.20 10.49 -24.22
C SER A 23 -1.75 11.22 -22.96
N MET A 24 -2.62 12.05 -22.37
CA MET A 24 -2.35 12.76 -21.12
C MET A 24 -2.46 11.85 -19.90
N LEU A 25 -3.27 10.79 -19.97
CA LEU A 25 -3.39 9.80 -18.90
C LEU A 25 -2.32 8.72 -18.98
N SER A 26 -1.83 8.38 -20.18
CA SER A 26 -0.84 7.31 -20.38
C SER A 26 0.57 7.62 -19.90
N VAL A 27 0.85 8.86 -19.47
CA VAL A 27 2.16 9.23 -18.89
C VAL A 27 2.30 8.77 -17.44
N PHE A 28 1.18 8.47 -16.77
CA PHE A 28 1.15 8.03 -15.38
C PHE A 28 1.11 6.51 -15.29
N ASP A 29 1.79 5.95 -14.30
CA ASP A 29 1.42 4.62 -13.83
C ASP A 29 0.09 4.66 -13.05
N TYR A 30 -0.43 3.47 -12.67
CA TYR A 30 -1.72 3.41 -11.97
C TYR A 30 -1.68 4.05 -10.57
N GLN A 31 -0.50 4.12 -9.93
CA GLN A 31 -0.31 4.71 -8.60
C GLN A 31 -0.33 6.24 -8.68
N GLU A 32 0.36 6.78 -9.67
CA GLU A 32 0.41 8.21 -9.96
C GLU A 32 -0.95 8.74 -10.39
N LEU A 33 -1.70 7.99 -11.20
CA LEU A 33 -3.06 8.35 -11.57
C LEU A 33 -3.99 8.39 -10.35
N GLU A 34 -3.84 7.45 -9.40
CA GLU A 34 -4.61 7.47 -8.15
C GLU A 34 -4.30 8.73 -7.33
N PHE A 35 -3.03 9.09 -7.15
CA PHE A 35 -2.64 10.32 -6.45
C PHE A 35 -3.16 11.57 -7.12
N PHE A 36 -3.13 11.63 -8.46
CA PHE A 36 -3.62 12.79 -9.19
C PHE A 36 -5.14 12.98 -8.99
N MET A 37 -5.91 11.89 -9.01
CA MET A 37 -7.37 11.96 -8.82
C MET A 37 -7.78 12.15 -7.36
N CYS A 38 -7.07 11.53 -6.41
CA CYS A 38 -7.48 11.47 -5.00
C CYS A 38 -6.74 12.46 -4.09
N GLY A 39 -5.66 13.08 -4.56
CA GLY A 39 -4.75 13.91 -3.76
C GLY A 39 -3.73 13.08 -2.98
N LEU A 40 -2.73 13.76 -2.43
CA LEU A 40 -1.72 13.14 -1.56
C LEU A 40 -2.25 13.04 -0.12
N PRO A 41 -2.23 11.84 0.48
CA PRO A 41 -2.60 11.68 1.88
C PRO A 41 -1.52 12.31 2.78
N ASN A 42 -1.93 13.06 3.79
CA ASN A 42 -1.02 13.43 4.88
C ASN A 42 -0.95 12.26 5.87
N ILE A 43 0.10 11.45 5.75
CA ILE A 43 0.27 10.22 6.51
C ILE A 43 1.09 10.50 7.77
N SER A 44 0.45 10.33 8.93
CA SER A 44 1.13 10.38 10.24
C SER A 44 1.87 9.07 10.51
N VAL A 45 3.20 9.09 10.44
CA VAL A 45 4.06 7.94 10.78
C VAL A 45 3.89 7.52 12.25
N PRO A 46 3.74 8.43 13.23
CA PRO A 46 3.43 8.05 14.61
C PRO A 46 2.12 7.25 14.75
N ASP A 47 1.06 7.65 14.03
CA ASP A 47 -0.21 6.90 14.02
C ASP A 47 -0.03 5.53 13.34
N TRP A 48 0.71 5.49 12.23
CA TRP A 48 1.03 4.24 11.53
C TRP A 48 1.72 3.26 12.45
N ARG A 49 2.83 3.68 13.07
CA ARG A 49 3.63 2.85 13.96
C ARG A 49 2.84 2.38 15.17
N LYS A 50 2.04 3.26 15.78
CA LYS A 50 1.18 2.94 16.93
C LYS A 50 0.16 1.85 16.63
N ASN A 51 -0.40 1.83 15.43
CA ASN A 51 -1.45 0.89 15.03
C ASN A 51 -0.90 -0.30 14.21
N THR A 52 0.42 -0.48 14.16
CA THR A 52 1.04 -1.61 13.45
C THR A 52 1.12 -2.84 14.33
N THR A 53 0.68 -3.98 13.82
CA THR A 53 0.91 -5.28 14.46
C THR A 53 2.17 -5.94 13.91
N VAL A 54 3.10 -6.34 14.77
CA VAL A 54 4.34 -7.02 14.36
C VAL A 54 4.26 -8.52 14.67
N ARG A 55 4.64 -9.35 13.71
CA ARG A 55 4.78 -10.80 13.87
C ARG A 55 6.23 -11.18 13.64
N PHE A 56 6.92 -11.58 14.71
CA PHE A 56 8.29 -12.05 14.64
C PHE A 56 8.36 -13.49 14.12
N PHE A 57 9.51 -13.84 13.55
CA PHE A 57 9.75 -15.17 13.02
C PHE A 57 10.52 -16.02 14.04
N ARG A 58 9.99 -17.19 14.40
CA ARG A 58 10.51 -18.09 15.44
C ARG A 58 10.69 -17.34 16.77
N ASP A 59 11.93 -17.12 17.18
CA ASP A 59 12.30 -16.46 18.44
C ASP A 59 12.55 -14.98 18.18
N HIS A 60 12.01 -14.13 19.05
CA HIS A 60 12.15 -12.68 19.00
C HIS A 60 13.63 -12.30 19.18
N SER A 61 14.36 -12.14 18.08
CA SER A 61 15.79 -11.82 18.13
C SER A 61 16.04 -10.33 18.09
N ASP A 62 17.13 -9.88 18.72
CA ASP A 62 17.55 -8.47 18.69
C ASP A 62 17.72 -7.96 17.25
N GLN A 63 18.15 -8.84 16.34
CA GLN A 63 18.28 -8.52 14.92
C GLN A 63 16.93 -8.18 14.26
N GLN A 64 15.83 -8.87 14.63
CA GLN A 64 14.52 -8.56 14.10
C GLN A 64 14.00 -7.22 14.63
N HIS A 65 14.28 -6.91 15.89
CA HIS A 65 13.99 -5.60 16.46
C HIS A 65 14.75 -4.49 15.74
N GLU A 66 16.04 -4.70 15.46
CA GLU A 66 16.86 -3.75 14.70
C GLU A 66 16.30 -3.49 13.30
N VAL A 67 15.90 -4.54 12.58
CA VAL A 67 15.27 -4.40 11.25
C VAL A 67 13.94 -3.63 11.33
N LEU A 68 13.13 -3.84 12.37
CA LEU A 68 11.89 -3.09 12.58
C LEU A 68 12.17 -1.60 12.84
N GLU A 69 13.19 -1.28 13.65
CA GLU A 69 13.59 0.11 13.89
C GLU A 69 14.14 0.77 12.62
N TRP A 70 14.92 0.05 11.82
CA TRP A 70 15.39 0.54 10.51
C TRP A 70 14.24 0.82 9.55
N PHE A 71 13.23 -0.08 9.51
CA PHE A 71 12.03 0.15 8.70
C PHE A 71 11.37 1.48 9.08
N TRP A 72 11.12 1.72 10.36
CA TRP A 72 10.48 2.97 10.80
C TRP A 72 11.38 4.20 10.59
N ALA A 73 12.69 4.08 10.79
CA ALA A 73 13.63 5.17 10.51
C ALA A 73 13.59 5.59 9.03
N VAL A 74 13.50 4.62 8.11
CA VAL A 74 13.34 4.89 6.68
C VAL A 74 11.99 5.53 6.37
N VAL A 75 10.89 5.01 6.93
CA VAL A 75 9.53 5.56 6.71
C VAL A 75 9.38 6.98 7.26
N GLU A 76 10.04 7.29 8.37
CA GLU A 76 10.07 8.65 8.93
C GLU A 76 10.76 9.63 7.96
N GLY A 77 11.81 9.18 7.27
CA GLY A 77 12.54 9.96 6.26
C GLY A 77 11.84 10.10 4.91
N PHE A 78 10.79 9.33 4.64
CA PHE A 78 10.02 9.43 3.40
C PHE A 78 9.21 10.71 3.31
N ASN A 79 9.06 11.23 2.09
CA ASN A 79 8.07 12.26 1.78
C ASN A 79 6.65 11.67 1.66
N ASP A 80 5.63 12.51 1.55
CA ASP A 80 4.23 12.07 1.51
C ASP A 80 3.90 11.16 0.32
N VAL A 81 4.56 11.37 -0.83
CA VAL A 81 4.40 10.51 -2.01
C VAL A 81 4.95 9.12 -1.73
N GLU A 82 6.15 9.03 -1.15
CA GLU A 82 6.80 7.76 -0.81
C GLU A 82 6.03 7.00 0.28
N ARG A 83 5.52 7.70 1.30
CA ARG A 83 4.64 7.10 2.32
C ARG A 83 3.35 6.57 1.71
N GLY A 84 2.73 7.34 0.81
CA GLY A 84 1.54 6.91 0.08
C GLY A 84 1.80 5.68 -0.79
N ARG A 85 2.96 5.62 -1.47
CA ARG A 85 3.37 4.47 -2.29
C ARG A 85 3.58 3.22 -1.45
N LEU A 86 4.21 3.34 -0.28
CA LEU A 86 4.37 2.23 0.65
C LEU A 86 3.02 1.76 1.20
N LEU A 87 2.12 2.68 1.54
CA LEU A 87 0.78 2.35 2.01
C LEU A 87 0.02 1.58 0.93
N GLN A 88 0.04 2.06 -0.31
CA GLN A 88 -0.61 1.41 -1.44
C GLN A 88 0.03 0.05 -1.77
N PHE A 89 1.36 -0.08 -1.65
CA PHE A 89 2.04 -1.36 -1.80
C PHE A 89 1.53 -2.39 -0.80
N ALA A 90 1.38 -2.01 0.47
CA ALA A 90 0.97 -2.92 1.54
C ALA A 90 -0.54 -3.17 1.64
N THR A 91 -1.38 -2.21 1.22
CA THR A 91 -2.84 -2.22 1.44
C THR A 91 -3.67 -2.21 0.14
N GLY A 92 -3.05 -1.90 -1.00
CA GLY A 92 -3.74 -1.72 -2.28
C GLY A 92 -4.47 -0.38 -2.44
N SER A 93 -4.36 0.53 -1.47
CA SER A 93 -4.95 1.88 -1.49
C SER A 93 -3.95 2.91 -0.98
N SER A 94 -3.91 4.09 -1.61
CA SER A 94 -3.14 5.21 -1.09
C SER A 94 -3.86 5.98 0.03
N ARG A 95 -5.13 5.65 0.31
CA ARG A 95 -5.98 6.38 1.27
C ARG A 95 -6.16 5.64 2.59
N LEU A 96 -6.19 6.43 3.66
CA LEU A 96 -6.56 5.98 5.00
C LEU A 96 -8.06 6.20 5.25
N PRO A 97 -8.69 5.34 6.07
CA PRO A 97 -9.99 5.61 6.67
C PRO A 97 -9.97 6.91 7.50
N VAL A 98 -11.15 7.47 7.77
CA VAL A 98 -11.29 8.70 8.57
C VAL A 98 -10.70 8.51 9.97
N GLU A 99 -10.79 7.29 10.49
CA GLU A 99 -10.26 6.88 11.77
C GLU A 99 -8.73 6.73 11.80
N GLY A 100 -8.03 6.87 10.67
CA GLY A 100 -6.59 6.64 10.54
C GLY A 100 -6.24 5.15 10.47
N PHE A 101 -5.02 4.79 10.90
CA PHE A 101 -4.51 3.42 10.75
C PHE A 101 -5.27 2.37 11.56
N LYS A 102 -5.90 2.77 12.68
CA LYS A 102 -6.77 1.88 13.48
C LYS A 102 -8.02 1.43 12.72
N GLY A 103 -8.43 2.20 11.70
CA GLY A 103 -9.63 1.94 10.92
C GLY A 103 -9.39 1.07 9.68
N LEU A 104 -8.13 0.69 9.39
CA LEU A 104 -7.81 -0.09 8.20
C LEU A 104 -8.65 -1.37 8.14
N THR A 105 -9.19 -1.68 6.96
CA THR A 105 -10.02 -2.85 6.72
C THR A 105 -9.36 -3.83 5.76
N SER A 106 -9.67 -5.11 5.90
CA SER A 106 -9.36 -6.13 4.90
C SER A 106 -10.29 -6.01 3.68
N SER A 107 -10.03 -6.82 2.64
CA SER A 107 -10.92 -6.93 1.48
C SER A 107 -12.35 -7.37 1.83
N GLY A 108 -12.55 -8.03 2.98
CA GLY A 108 -13.86 -8.41 3.51
C GLY A 108 -14.56 -7.34 4.35
N GLY A 109 -14.00 -6.13 4.46
CA GLY A 109 -14.59 -5.01 5.22
C GLY A 109 -14.41 -5.09 6.74
N GLN A 110 -13.75 -6.12 7.26
CA GLN A 110 -13.42 -6.24 8.69
C GLN A 110 -12.18 -5.41 9.02
N ILE A 111 -12.14 -4.80 10.21
CA ILE A 111 -10.95 -4.10 10.71
C ILE A 111 -9.78 -5.08 10.72
N TYR A 112 -8.72 -4.71 9.99
CA TYR A 112 -7.49 -5.46 9.87
C TYR A 112 -6.32 -4.47 9.85
N PRO A 113 -5.62 -4.30 10.98
CA PRO A 113 -4.53 -3.34 11.09
C PRO A 113 -3.41 -3.64 10.09
N PHE A 114 -2.64 -2.61 9.75
CA PHE A 114 -1.38 -2.80 9.06
C PHE A 114 -0.48 -3.74 9.88
N SER A 115 0.16 -4.70 9.22
CA SER A 115 1.02 -5.66 9.89
C SER A 115 2.35 -5.86 9.19
N ILE A 116 3.40 -6.01 9.98
CA ILE A 116 4.74 -6.38 9.51
C ILE A 116 5.01 -7.80 9.98
N GLN A 117 5.26 -8.71 9.05
CA GLN A 117 5.61 -10.09 9.34
C GLN A 117 7.07 -10.35 8.95
N MET A 118 7.90 -10.60 9.96
CA MET A 118 9.26 -11.07 9.74
C MET A 118 9.22 -12.48 9.16
N VAL A 119 10.12 -12.76 8.21
CA VAL A 119 10.24 -14.05 7.53
C VAL A 119 11.71 -14.39 7.29
N ASP A 120 12.01 -15.68 7.14
CA ASP A 120 13.32 -16.11 6.64
C ASP A 120 13.58 -15.53 5.24
N ARG A 121 14.84 -15.17 4.97
CA ARG A 121 15.25 -14.72 3.64
C ARG A 121 15.02 -15.83 2.62
N GLY A 122 14.31 -15.50 1.55
CA GLY A 122 14.09 -16.43 0.45
C GLY A 122 15.30 -16.53 -0.50
N PRO A 123 15.23 -17.40 -1.52
CA PRO A 123 16.28 -17.52 -2.52
C PRO A 123 16.43 -16.23 -3.35
N PRO A 124 17.66 -15.80 -3.67
CA PRO A 124 17.89 -14.65 -4.54
C PRO A 124 17.35 -14.86 -5.97
N PRO A 125 16.95 -13.79 -6.68
CA PRO A 125 16.83 -12.41 -6.21
C PRO A 125 15.48 -12.11 -5.55
N ALA A 126 14.41 -12.82 -5.93
CA ALA A 126 13.03 -12.50 -5.54
C ALA A 126 12.72 -12.72 -4.05
N GLY A 127 13.49 -13.57 -3.37
CA GLY A 127 13.37 -13.81 -1.93
C GLY A 127 14.05 -12.76 -1.05
N MET A 128 14.71 -11.77 -1.65
CA MET A 128 15.42 -10.70 -0.93
C MET A 128 14.60 -9.41 -0.77
N CYS A 129 13.51 -9.26 -1.52
CA CYS A 129 12.65 -8.08 -1.45
C CYS A 129 11.46 -8.30 -0.47
N PRO A 130 10.97 -7.23 0.18
CA PRO A 130 9.69 -7.28 0.91
C PRO A 130 8.54 -7.69 -0.01
N LYS A 131 7.52 -8.34 0.55
CA LYS A 131 6.33 -8.80 -0.18
C LYS A 131 5.09 -8.28 0.52
N ALA A 132 4.08 -7.89 -0.25
CA ALA A 132 2.81 -7.43 0.33
C ALA A 132 1.67 -8.41 0.06
N HIS A 133 0.78 -8.53 1.04
CA HIS A 133 -0.52 -9.18 0.92
C HIS A 133 -1.62 -8.17 1.23
N THR A 134 -2.04 -7.44 0.19
CA THR A 134 -2.96 -6.30 0.31
C THR A 134 -4.31 -6.64 0.93
N CYS A 135 -4.82 -7.86 0.70
CA CYS A 135 -6.07 -8.33 1.34
C CYS A 135 -6.01 -8.31 2.88
N PHE A 136 -4.80 -8.33 3.46
CA PHE A 136 -4.54 -8.37 4.90
C PHE A 136 -3.66 -7.22 5.37
N ASN A 137 -3.47 -6.16 4.57
CA ASN A 137 -2.63 -5.00 4.94
C ASN A 137 -1.26 -5.43 5.50
N ARG A 138 -0.67 -6.49 4.93
CA ARG A 138 0.52 -7.15 5.49
C ARG A 138 1.72 -6.93 4.59
N LEU A 139 2.80 -6.46 5.21
CA LEU A 139 4.15 -6.42 4.68
C LEU A 139 4.99 -7.57 5.26
#